data_AF-A0A920QTJ9-F1
#
_entry.id   AF-A0A920QTJ9-F1
#
_cell.length_a   1.000
_cell.length_b   1.000
_cell.length_c   1.000
_cell.angle_alpha   90.00
_cell.angle_beta   90.00
_cell.angle_gamma   90.00
#
_symmetry.space_group_name_H-M   'P 1'
#
loop_
_entity.id
_entity.type
_entity.pdbx_description
1 polymer ?
#
loop_
_entity_poly.entity_id
_entity_poly.type
_entity_poly.pdbx_seq_one_letter_code
_entity_poly.pdbx_strand_id
1 'polypeptide(L)'
;MSEVPGGAWVFNPESALPEWVPKPKKDASIQDWRGLIDDIQQGRTKTLIVHQVDPVFGLPTSIGLKQAIEATEVFSVSFTSFIDETSSLADLILPDRVYF
;
A
#
# COMPACT_ATOMS: atom_id res chain seq x y z
N MET A 1 26.64 -6.02 26.38
CA MET A 1 27.75 -6.26 25.43
C MET A 1 27.75 -7.74 25.08
N SER A 2 27.37 -8.11 23.86
CA SER A 2 27.64 -9.43 23.30
C SER A 2 28.29 -9.19 21.95
N GLU A 3 29.58 -9.55 21.85
CA GLU A 3 30.29 -9.55 20.58
C GLU A 3 29.66 -10.60 19.65
N VAL A 4 29.39 -10.22 18.41
CA VAL A 4 29.02 -11.18 17.35
C VAL A 4 30.31 -11.55 16.63
N PRO A 5 30.76 -12.82 16.68
CA PRO A 5 32.00 -13.23 16.05
C PRO A 5 31.79 -13.33 14.53
N GLY A 6 32.62 -12.59 13.78
CA GLY A 6 32.80 -12.76 12.34
C GLY A 6 31.92 -11.87 11.47
N GLY A 7 32.54 -10.79 10.95
CA GLY A 7 32.40 -10.29 9.57
C GLY A 7 31.04 -10.22 8.87
N ALA A 8 29.92 -10.20 9.59
CA ALA A 8 28.61 -10.07 9.00
C ALA A 8 28.40 -8.60 8.60
N TRP A 9 28.33 -8.34 7.30
CA TRP A 9 27.86 -7.06 6.79
C TRP A 9 26.40 -6.87 7.22
N VAL A 10 26.18 -6.05 8.24
CA VAL A 10 24.83 -5.64 8.64
C VAL A 10 24.38 -4.57 7.66
N PHE A 11 23.49 -4.93 6.74
CA PHE A 11 22.87 -3.96 5.85
C PHE A 11 21.86 -3.14 6.63
N ASN A 12 22.01 -1.82 6.59
CA ASN A 12 21.21 -0.85 7.36
C ASN A 12 21.26 -1.09 8.89
N PRO A 13 22.44 -0.95 9.53
CA PRO A 13 22.54 -1.06 10.99
C PRO A 13 21.70 0.03 11.67
N GLU A 14 21.26 -0.24 12.89
CA GLU A 14 20.56 0.78 13.68
C GLU A 14 21.44 2.03 13.85
N SER A 15 20.82 3.21 13.83
CA SER A 15 21.54 4.48 14.00
C SER A 15 22.25 4.50 15.35
N ALA A 16 23.49 4.97 15.35
CA ALA A 16 24.26 5.24 16.58
C ALA A 16 23.64 6.36 17.44
N LEU A 17 22.66 7.10 16.92
CA LEU A 17 21.97 8.21 17.58
C LEU A 17 20.44 8.00 17.51
N PRO A 18 19.87 7.06 18.29
CA PRO A 18 18.47 6.66 18.18
C PRO A 18 17.48 7.79 18.46
N GLU A 19 17.83 8.72 19.35
CA GLU A 19 17.00 9.88 19.72
C GLU A 19 16.84 10.92 18.59
N TRP A 20 17.74 10.90 17.60
CA TRP A 20 17.77 11.86 16.48
C TRP A 20 17.23 11.25 15.18
N VAL A 21 16.90 9.95 15.20
CA VAL A 21 16.23 9.30 14.09
C VAL A 21 14.74 9.65 14.17
N PRO A 22 14.16 10.30 13.15
CA PRO A 22 12.72 10.43 13.07
C PRO A 22 12.12 9.03 13.19
N LYS A 23 11.29 8.78 14.19
CA LYS A 23 10.60 7.49 14.31
C LYS A 23 9.85 7.27 13.00
N PRO A 24 10.14 6.20 12.25
CA PRO A 24 9.45 5.95 11.01
C PRO A 24 7.95 5.94 11.31
N LYS A 25 7.18 6.68 10.51
CA LYS A 25 5.73 6.52 10.54
C LYS A 25 5.48 5.07 10.15
N LYS A 26 4.65 4.37 10.94
CA LYS A 26 4.31 2.98 10.64
C LYS A 26 3.43 2.98 9.40
N ASP A 27 4.02 2.67 8.26
CA ASP A 27 3.28 2.43 7.03
C ASP A 27 2.55 1.08 7.10
N ALA A 28 1.54 0.91 6.24
CA ALA A 28 0.80 -0.34 6.16
C ALA A 28 1.73 -1.49 5.71
N SER A 29 1.72 -2.58 6.47
CA SER A 29 2.43 -3.81 6.11
C SER A 29 1.67 -4.59 5.04
N ILE A 30 2.34 -5.56 4.39
CA ILE A 30 1.67 -6.50 3.48
C ILE A 30 0.54 -7.26 4.18
N GLN A 31 0.65 -7.51 5.49
CA GLN A 31 -0.41 -8.17 6.24
C GLN A 31 -1.64 -7.28 6.40
N ASP A 32 -1.46 -5.97 6.56
CA ASP A 32 -2.57 -5.02 6.60
C ASP A 32 -3.31 -4.97 5.25
N TRP A 33 -2.56 -5.00 4.15
CA TRP A 33 -3.13 -5.11 2.79
C TRP A 33 -3.90 -6.40 2.55
N ARG A 34 -3.40 -7.54 3.04
CA ARG A 34 -4.15 -8.81 2.97
C ARG A 34 -5.47 -8.73 3.72
N GLY A 35 -5.47 -8.12 4.91
CA GLY A 35 -6.71 -7.90 5.66
C GLY A 35 -7.73 -7.06 4.89
N LEU A 36 -7.28 -5.97 4.26
CA LEU A 36 -8.14 -5.14 3.40
C LEU A 36 -8.72 -5.94 2.23
N ILE A 37 -7.89 -6.74 1.55
CA ILE A 37 -8.31 -7.56 0.41
C ILE A 37 -9.33 -8.62 0.85
N ASP A 38 -9.10 -9.26 2.00
CA ASP A 38 -10.05 -10.21 2.58
C ASP A 38 -11.39 -9.54 2.91
N ASP A 39 -11.37 -8.30 3.41
CA ASP A 39 -12.58 -7.52 3.68
C ASP A 39 -13.35 -7.16 2.41
N ILE A 40 -12.65 -6.84 1.32
CA ILE A 40 -13.25 -6.63 -0.01
C ILE A 40 -13.90 -7.93 -0.50
N GLN A 41 -13.15 -9.04 -0.50
CA GLN A 41 -13.63 -10.34 -0.97
C GLN A 41 -14.83 -10.86 -0.19
N GLN A 42 -14.87 -10.60 1.12
CA GLN A 42 -15.97 -10.99 2.00
C GLN A 42 -17.13 -9.97 1.97
N GLY A 43 -17.04 -8.93 1.13
CA GLY A 43 -18.07 -7.91 0.95
C GLY A 43 -18.28 -7.02 2.17
N ARG A 44 -17.35 -7.00 3.13
CA ARG A 44 -17.35 -6.06 4.28
C ARG A 44 -17.01 -4.65 3.84
N THR A 45 -16.15 -4.51 2.85
CA THR A 45 -15.85 -3.23 2.21
C THR A 45 -16.83 -3.00 1.07
N LYS A 46 -17.66 -1.96 1.19
CA LYS A 46 -18.61 -1.56 0.14
C LYS A 46 -18.07 -0.47 -0.78
N THR A 47 -17.11 0.32 -0.29
CA THR A 47 -16.53 1.42 -1.05
C THR A 47 -15.03 1.44 -0.82
N LEU A 48 -14.26 1.51 -1.90
CA LEU A 48 -12.82 1.66 -1.89
C LEU A 48 -12.47 3.03 -2.49
N ILE A 49 -11.83 3.90 -1.71
CA ILE A 49 -11.36 5.21 -2.19
C ILE A 49 -9.85 5.17 -2.25
N VAL A 50 -9.32 5.44 -3.44
CA VAL A 50 -7.88 5.47 -3.73
C VAL A 50 -7.49 6.91 -4.06
N HIS A 51 -6.39 7.38 -3.47
CA HIS A 51 -5.93 8.77 -3.62
C HIS A 51 -4.45 8.81 -3.99
N GLN A 52 -4.15 9.26 -5.21
CA GLN A 52 -2.78 9.45 -5.75
C GLN A 52 -1.83 8.26 -5.56
N VAL A 53 -2.35 7.03 -5.60
CA VAL A 53 -1.54 5.81 -5.49
C VAL A 53 -2.02 4.76 -6.48
N ASP A 54 -1.09 3.93 -6.94
CA ASP A 54 -1.35 2.82 -7.85
C ASP A 54 -1.01 1.46 -7.20
N PRO A 55 -1.81 0.98 -6.23
CA PRO A 55 -1.57 -0.27 -5.52
C PRO A 55 -1.74 -1.51 -6.41
N VAL A 56 -2.51 -1.44 -7.50
CA VAL A 56 -2.63 -2.56 -8.46
C VAL A 56 -1.29 -2.84 -9.12
N PHE A 57 -0.53 -1.80 -9.45
CA PHE A 57 0.85 -1.93 -9.92
C PHE A 57 1.84 -2.20 -8.77
N GLY A 58 1.72 -1.47 -7.66
CA GLY A 58 2.73 -1.46 -6.59
C GLY A 58 2.70 -2.66 -5.64
N LEU A 59 1.57 -3.36 -5.50
CA LEU A 59 1.45 -4.50 -4.61
C LEU A 59 1.87 -5.81 -5.29
N PRO A 60 2.40 -6.79 -4.52
CA PRO A 60 2.66 -8.12 -5.04
C PRO A 60 1.39 -8.75 -5.61
N THR A 61 1.43 -9.20 -6.86
CA THR A 61 0.26 -9.86 -7.50
C THR A 61 -0.26 -11.06 -6.70
N SER A 62 0.60 -11.71 -5.91
CA SER A 62 0.26 -12.84 -5.03
C SER A 62 -0.81 -12.53 -3.97
N ILE A 63 -1.03 -11.25 -3.61
CA ILE A 63 -2.07 -10.89 -2.64
C ILE A 63 -3.42 -10.55 -3.28
N GLY A 64 -3.51 -10.44 -4.61
CA GLY A 64 -4.77 -10.53 -5.33
C GLY A 64 -5.68 -9.30 -5.30
N LEU A 65 -5.14 -8.08 -5.13
CA LEU A 65 -5.96 -6.86 -5.05
C LEU A 65 -6.84 -6.66 -6.30
N LYS A 66 -6.23 -6.76 -7.49
CA LYS A 66 -6.95 -6.60 -8.76
C LYS A 66 -8.14 -7.54 -8.86
N GLN A 67 -7.92 -8.82 -8.56
CA GLN A 67 -8.97 -9.85 -8.60
C GLN A 67 -10.07 -9.57 -7.59
N ALA A 68 -9.73 -9.07 -6.40
CA ALA A 68 -10.72 -8.71 -5.40
C ALA A 68 -11.62 -7.55 -5.87
N ILE A 69 -11.05 -6.54 -6.53
CA ILE A 69 -11.83 -5.44 -7.11
C ILE A 69 -12.72 -5.95 -8.24
N GLU A 70 -12.17 -6.71 -9.19
CA GLU A 70 -12.92 -7.22 -10.36
C GLU A 70 -14.01 -8.25 -10.00
N ALA A 71 -13.81 -9.05 -8.96
CA ALA A 71 -14.71 -10.15 -8.60
C ALA A 71 -15.80 -9.76 -7.60
N THR A 72 -15.79 -8.54 -7.06
CA THR A 72 -16.72 -8.09 -6.02
C THR A 72 -17.50 -6.85 -6.45
N GLU A 73 -18.61 -6.57 -5.78
CA GLU A 73 -19.42 -5.37 -5.99
C GLU A 73 -18.89 -4.16 -5.19
N VAL A 74 -17.57 -4.10 -4.94
CA VAL A 74 -16.99 -2.96 -4.22
C VAL A 74 -17.02 -1.72 -5.12
N PHE A 75 -17.66 -0.65 -4.68
CA PHE A 75 -17.69 0.60 -5.43
C PHE A 75 -16.35 1.34 -5.27
N SER A 76 -15.60 1.45 -6.35
CA SER A 76 -14.24 1.94 -6.35
C SER A 76 -14.15 3.37 -6.92
N VAL A 77 -13.51 4.27 -6.17
CA VAL A 77 -13.31 5.66 -6.53
C VAL A 77 -11.82 5.95 -6.56
N SER A 78 -11.30 6.48 -7.67
CA SER A 78 -9.91 6.89 -7.80
C SER A 78 -9.80 8.40 -7.99
N PHE A 79 -9.07 9.06 -7.08
CA PHE A 79 -8.66 10.44 -7.21
C PHE A 79 -7.24 10.48 -7.76
N THR A 80 -7.12 10.76 -9.05
CA THR A 80 -5.84 10.74 -9.77
C THR A 80 -5.68 11.94 -10.70
N SER A 81 -4.43 12.31 -10.97
CA SER A 81 -4.04 13.36 -11.93
C SER A 81 -3.85 12.79 -13.34
N PHE A 82 -3.67 11.47 -13.45
CA PHE A 82 -3.45 10.72 -14.69
C PHE A 82 -4.02 9.31 -14.57
N ILE A 83 -4.35 8.68 -15.68
CA ILE A 83 -4.88 7.31 -15.68
C ILE A 83 -3.71 6.31 -15.51
N ASP A 84 -3.91 5.34 -14.63
CA ASP A 84 -3.00 4.26 -14.22
C ASP A 84 -3.77 2.93 -14.08
N GLU A 85 -3.07 1.86 -13.71
CA GLU A 85 -3.62 0.52 -13.58
C GLU A 85 -4.74 0.45 -12.54
N THR A 86 -4.61 1.16 -11.42
CA THR A 86 -5.63 1.18 -10.35
C THR A 86 -6.87 1.97 -10.75
N SER A 87 -6.72 3.17 -11.29
CA SER A 87 -7.82 4.01 -11.77
C SER A 87 -8.56 3.40 -12.95
N SER A 88 -7.89 2.59 -13.79
CA SER A 88 -8.52 1.85 -14.88
C SER A 88 -9.52 0.78 -14.39
N LEU A 89 -9.40 0.33 -13.13
CA LEU A 89 -10.37 -0.56 -12.49
C LEU A 89 -11.46 0.18 -11.72
N ALA A 90 -11.38 1.52 -11.63
CA ALA A 90 -12.30 2.30 -10.80
C ALA A 90 -13.67 2.49 -11.46
N ASP A 91 -14.74 2.42 -10.67
CA ASP A 91 -16.09 2.78 -11.12
C ASP A 91 -16.23 4.29 -11.35
N LEU A 92 -15.49 5.09 -10.58
CA LEU A 92 -15.48 6.54 -10.66
C LEU A 92 -14.07 7.10 -10.59
N ILE A 93 -13.68 7.84 -11.62
CA ILE A 93 -12.40 8.56 -11.67
C ILE A 93 -12.65 10.05 -11.47
N LEU A 94 -11.98 10.64 -10.48
CA LEU A 94 -12.09 12.04 -10.11
C LEU A 94 -10.73 12.74 -10.23
N PRO A 95 -10.72 14.02 -10.66
CA PRO A 95 -9.49 14.80 -10.66
C PRO A 95 -9.02 15.07 -9.23
N ASP A 96 -7.72 15.08 -9.03
CA ASP A 96 -7.11 15.57 -7.79
C ASP A 96 -6.41 16.92 -7.98
N ARG A 97 -6.07 17.57 -6.87
CA ARG A 97 -5.37 18.86 -6.89
C ARG A 97 -3.92 18.67 -7.32
N VAL A 98 -3.57 19.27 -8.45
CA VAL A 98 -2.18 19.46 -8.85
C VAL A 98 -1.64 20.68 -8.09
N TYR A 99 -0.68 20.46 -7.17
CA TYR A 99 0.04 21.56 -6.53
C TYR A 99 1.07 22.12 -7.52
N PHE A 100 0.91 23.39 -7.91
CA PHE A 100 1.83 24.16 -8.74
C PHE A 100 2.63 25.15 -7.90
#